data_AF-A0A5Q0UK41-F1
#
_entry.id   AF-A0A5Q0UK41-F1
#
_cell.length_a   1.000
_cell.length_b   1.000
_cell.length_c   1.000
_cell.angle_alpha   90.00
_cell.angle_beta   90.00
_cell.angle_gamma   90.00
#
_symmetry.space_group_name_H-M   'P 1'
#
loop_
_entity.id
_entity.type
_entity.pdbx_description
1 polymer ?
#
loop_
_entity_poly.entity_id
_entity_poly.type
_entity_poly.pdbx_seq_one_letter_code
_entity_poly.pdbx_strand_id
1 'polypeptide(L)'
;MIDAPPELTIENQADTTHRVTAYTVAETESVMELNFAVTTDDGDRRLATLEQLYWPGEFRNVTIADDGVPSQRHTVEPGENVTTTVEAWTPGNVTIYVVEDLGDDQRHVHTDIRTCTEREQEHELRLESDGTGGSYTCASSLDWLLR
;
A
#
# COMPACT_ATOMS: atom_id res chain seq x y z
N MET A 1 19.44 -14.68 8.36
CA MET A 1 19.04 -13.57 9.23
C MET A 1 18.16 -12.66 8.37
N ILE A 2 16.96 -12.30 8.85
CA ILE A 2 16.25 -11.13 8.31
C ILE A 2 16.94 -9.96 9.00
N ASP A 3 17.53 -9.02 8.26
CA ASP A 3 18.16 -7.87 8.93
C ASP A 3 17.28 -6.60 8.93
N ALA A 4 16.31 -6.45 8.02
CA ALA A 4 15.13 -5.59 8.24
C ALA A 4 14.03 -5.83 7.16
N PRO A 5 12.73 -5.94 7.52
CA PRO A 5 11.63 -5.69 6.57
C PRO A 5 11.66 -4.24 6.07
N PRO A 6 10.94 -3.89 4.98
CA PRO A 6 10.85 -2.53 4.48
C PRO A 6 10.41 -1.56 5.59
N GLU A 7 11.12 -0.44 5.73
CA GLU A 7 10.63 0.69 6.50
C GLU A 7 9.56 1.42 5.69
N LEU A 8 8.43 1.74 6.31
CA LEU A 8 7.33 2.48 5.71
C LEU A 8 7.15 3.79 6.47
N THR A 9 7.25 4.90 5.75
CA THR A 9 6.88 6.23 6.23
C THR A 9 5.64 6.72 5.51
N ILE A 10 4.62 7.15 6.27
CA ILE A 10 3.37 7.71 5.77
C ILE A 10 3.25 9.13 6.28
N GLU A 11 3.26 10.10 5.37
CA GLU A 11 3.09 11.53 5.67
C GLU A 11 1.69 11.96 5.20
N ASN A 12 0.81 12.33 6.13
CA ASN A 12 -0.48 12.89 5.76
C ASN A 12 -0.43 14.42 5.75
N GLN A 13 -0.29 15.00 4.56
CA GLN A 13 -0.29 16.44 4.32
C GLN A 13 -1.66 16.96 3.87
N ALA A 14 -2.64 16.06 3.71
CA ALA A 14 -4.01 16.42 3.38
C ALA A 14 -4.77 16.92 4.61
N ASP A 15 -5.91 17.56 4.36
CA ASP A 15 -6.81 18.07 5.40
C ASP A 15 -7.78 17.00 5.95
N THR A 16 -7.69 15.76 5.46
CA THR A 16 -8.56 14.62 5.82
C THR A 16 -7.77 13.46 6.41
N THR A 17 -8.40 12.70 7.30
CA THR A 17 -7.83 11.46 7.87
C THR A 17 -7.76 10.40 6.79
N HIS A 18 -6.65 9.67 6.70
CA HIS A 18 -6.48 8.59 5.73
C HIS A 18 -6.31 7.23 6.39
N ARG A 19 -6.73 6.18 5.71
CA ARG A 19 -6.44 4.79 6.04
C ARG A 19 -5.54 4.19 4.99
N VAL A 20 -4.36 3.75 5.40
CA VAL A 20 -3.42 3.01 4.57
C VAL A 20 -3.45 1.55 5.01
N THR A 21 -3.75 0.64 4.08
CA THR A 21 -3.63 -0.80 4.31
C THR A 21 -2.52 -1.36 3.42
N ALA A 22 -1.50 -1.95 4.04
CA ALA A 22 -0.41 -2.65 3.38
C ALA A 22 -0.73 -4.15 3.33
N TYR A 23 -0.65 -4.75 2.14
CA TYR A 23 -0.77 -6.19 1.94
C TYR A 23 0.57 -6.76 1.51
N THR A 24 1.00 -7.83 2.17
CA THR A 24 2.26 -8.51 1.86
C THR A 24 1.95 -9.77 1.06
N VAL A 25 2.34 -9.80 -0.22
CA VAL A 25 2.02 -10.89 -1.15
C VAL A 25 3.30 -11.58 -1.59
N ALA A 26 3.31 -12.91 -1.64
CA ALA A 26 4.44 -13.64 -2.22
C ALA A 26 4.58 -13.34 -3.73
N GLU A 27 5.80 -13.16 -4.23
CA GLU A 27 6.08 -13.10 -5.68
C GLU A 27 5.72 -14.44 -6.32
N THR A 28 4.48 -14.54 -6.75
CA THR A 28 3.97 -15.49 -7.73
C THR A 28 3.29 -14.66 -8.82
N GLU A 29 3.13 -15.22 -10.03
CA GLU A 29 2.83 -14.52 -11.30
C GLU A 29 1.49 -13.73 -11.36
N SER A 30 0.90 -13.39 -10.22
CA SER A 30 -0.53 -13.17 -10.10
C SER A 30 -0.90 -12.04 -9.14
N VAL A 31 0.02 -11.13 -8.80
CA VAL A 31 -0.36 -9.88 -8.09
C VAL A 31 -1.50 -9.17 -8.84
N MET A 32 -1.50 -9.25 -10.18
CA MET A 32 -2.57 -8.73 -11.03
C MET A 32 -3.85 -9.59 -11.06
N GLU A 33 -3.79 -10.85 -10.61
CA GLU A 33 -4.96 -11.74 -10.50
C GLU A 33 -5.65 -11.67 -9.13
N LEU A 34 -5.07 -10.93 -8.18
CA LEU A 34 -5.67 -10.69 -6.87
C LEU A 34 -7.02 -9.99 -7.01
N ASN A 35 -7.97 -10.45 -6.21
CA ASN A 35 -9.29 -9.85 -6.16
C ASN A 35 -9.46 -9.09 -4.85
N PHE A 36 -10.18 -7.98 -4.93
CA PHE A 36 -10.50 -7.14 -3.79
C PHE A 36 -12.01 -7.08 -3.61
N ALA A 37 -12.48 -7.36 -2.41
CA ALA A 37 -13.84 -7.04 -2.01
C ALA A 37 -13.95 -5.52 -1.85
N VAL A 38 -14.91 -4.93 -2.55
CA VAL A 38 -15.17 -3.49 -2.56
C VAL A 38 -16.65 -3.21 -2.39
N THR A 39 -16.96 -2.01 -1.89
CA THR A 39 -18.31 -1.43 -1.88
C THR A 39 -18.34 -0.26 -2.88
N THR A 40 -19.34 -0.19 -3.76
CA THR A 40 -19.51 0.92 -4.71
C THR A 40 -20.18 2.13 -4.07
N ASP A 41 -20.33 3.22 -4.84
CA ASP A 41 -21.03 4.42 -4.40
C ASP A 41 -22.48 4.14 -3.96
N ASP A 42 -23.17 3.29 -4.72
CA ASP A 42 -24.55 2.86 -4.48
C ASP A 42 -24.71 1.84 -3.34
N GLY A 43 -23.61 1.41 -2.72
CA GLY A 43 -23.60 0.45 -1.62
C GLY A 43 -23.55 -1.03 -2.04
N ASP A 44 -23.41 -1.32 -3.34
CA ASP A 44 -23.28 -2.69 -3.83
C ASP A 44 -21.90 -3.26 -3.49
N ARG A 45 -21.88 -4.53 -3.06
CA ARG A 45 -20.64 -5.27 -2.80
C ARG A 45 -20.26 -6.10 -4.01
N ARG A 46 -19.02 -5.96 -4.49
CA ARG A 46 -18.50 -6.76 -5.61
C ARG A 46 -17.01 -7.03 -5.46
N LEU A 47 -16.49 -7.89 -6.33
CA LEU A 47 -15.06 -8.08 -6.52
C LEU A 47 -14.55 -7.07 -7.56
N ALA A 48 -13.37 -6.52 -7.30
CA ALA A 48 -12.60 -5.70 -8.22
C ALA A 48 -11.20 -6.30 -8.39
N THR A 49 -10.65 -6.20 -9.60
CA THR A 49 -9.25 -6.57 -9.84
C THR A 49 -8.31 -5.45 -9.41
N LEU A 50 -7.02 -5.75 -9.24
CA LEU A 50 -6.01 -4.73 -8.95
C LEU A 50 -5.95 -3.64 -10.04
N GLU A 51 -6.14 -4.01 -11.30
CA GLU A 51 -6.20 -3.06 -12.43
C GLU A 51 -7.36 -2.05 -12.27
N GLN A 52 -8.52 -2.52 -11.77
CA GLN A 52 -9.66 -1.65 -11.50
C GLN A 52 -9.42 -0.71 -10.30
N LEU A 53 -8.55 -1.09 -9.37
CA LEU A 53 -8.14 -0.27 -8.22
C LEU A 53 -6.95 0.65 -8.52
N TYR A 54 -6.31 0.52 -9.68
CA TYR A 54 -5.12 1.33 -9.98
C TYR A 54 -5.44 2.83 -10.02
N TRP A 55 -6.63 3.19 -10.48
CA TRP A 55 -7.08 4.58 -10.52
C TRP A 55 -8.01 4.91 -9.34
N PRO A 56 -7.94 6.14 -8.81
CA PRO A 56 -8.92 6.63 -7.84
C PRO A 56 -10.33 6.50 -8.44
N GLY A 57 -11.30 6.03 -7.66
CA GLY A 57 -12.60 5.67 -8.22
C GLY A 57 -13.75 5.60 -7.22
N GLU A 58 -14.78 4.85 -7.63
CA GLU A 58 -16.07 4.67 -6.94
C GLU A 58 -16.02 3.68 -5.76
N PHE A 59 -14.85 3.17 -5.41
CA PHE A 59 -14.70 2.08 -4.45
C PHE A 59 -14.48 2.57 -3.02
N ARG A 60 -15.02 1.79 -2.09
CA ARG A 60 -14.93 1.98 -0.64
C ARG A 60 -14.71 0.63 0.05
N ASN A 61 -14.19 0.65 1.27
CA ASN A 61 -13.96 -0.53 2.10
C ASN A 61 -13.15 -1.60 1.37
N VAL A 62 -12.09 -1.18 0.70
CA VAL A 62 -11.27 -2.06 -0.16
C VAL A 62 -10.48 -3.03 0.70
N THR A 63 -10.78 -4.33 0.56
CA THR A 63 -10.09 -5.40 1.27
C THR A 63 -9.70 -6.51 0.30
N ILE A 64 -8.49 -7.06 0.41
CA ILE A 64 -8.13 -8.23 -0.41
C ILE A 64 -9.09 -9.40 -0.11
N ALA A 65 -9.58 -10.06 -1.14
CA ALA A 65 -10.53 -11.16 -1.04
C ALA A 65 -9.85 -12.52 -0.90
N ASP A 66 -8.58 -12.61 -1.27
CA ASP A 66 -7.77 -13.82 -1.18
C ASP A 66 -7.38 -14.11 0.29
N ASP A 67 -7.79 -15.29 0.77
CA ASP A 67 -7.52 -15.72 2.14
C ASP A 67 -6.02 -15.90 2.41
N GLY A 68 -5.60 -15.56 3.62
CA GLY A 68 -4.24 -15.82 4.11
C GLY A 68 -3.19 -14.81 3.68
N VAL A 69 -3.56 -13.73 2.97
CA VAL A 69 -2.66 -12.61 2.69
C VAL A 69 -2.51 -11.75 3.96
N PRO A 70 -1.29 -11.61 4.53
CA PRO A 70 -1.06 -10.72 5.65
C PRO A 70 -1.35 -9.27 5.29
N SER A 71 -1.99 -8.55 6.22
CA SER A 71 -2.29 -7.13 6.07
C SER A 71 -2.00 -6.33 7.33
N GLN A 72 -1.45 -5.13 7.16
CA GLN A 72 -1.21 -4.16 8.22
C GLN A 72 -1.96 -2.88 7.89
N ARG A 73 -2.62 -2.25 8.88
CA ARG A 73 -3.45 -1.06 8.67
C ARG A 73 -3.02 0.09 9.57
N HIS A 74 -2.91 1.27 8.98
CA HIS A 74 -2.64 2.53 9.66
C HIS A 74 -3.75 3.53 9.38
N THR A 75 -4.28 4.17 10.41
CA THR A 75 -5.09 5.38 10.30
C THR A 75 -4.17 6.54 10.62
N VAL A 76 -4.12 7.55 9.75
CA VAL A 76 -3.19 8.67 9.84
C VAL A 76 -3.98 9.98 9.78
N GLU A 77 -3.93 10.76 10.86
CA GLU A 77 -4.66 12.02 10.98
C GLU A 77 -4.03 13.15 10.15
N PRO A 78 -4.77 14.25 9.86
CA PRO A 78 -4.21 15.40 9.16
C PRO A 78 -2.96 15.96 9.87
N GLY A 79 -1.86 16.08 9.12
CA GLY A 79 -0.56 16.55 9.63
C GLY A 79 0.25 15.52 10.41
N GLU A 80 -0.23 14.28 10.54
CA GLU A 80 0.50 13.20 11.20
C GLU A 80 1.54 12.54 10.27
N ASN A 81 2.63 12.07 10.87
CA ASN A 81 3.64 11.25 10.20
C ASN A 81 3.83 9.95 10.98
N VAL A 82 3.71 8.81 10.29
CA VAL A 82 3.86 7.47 10.86
C VAL A 82 5.03 6.77 10.19
N THR A 83 6.03 6.36 10.98
CA THR A 83 7.12 5.48 10.54
C THR A 83 6.99 4.12 11.20
N THR A 84 7.04 3.05 10.42
CA THR A 84 6.87 1.66 10.85
C THR A 84 7.62 0.70 9.92
N THR A 85 7.44 -0.59 10.13
CA THR A 85 7.95 -1.63 9.23
C THR A 85 6.82 -2.46 8.65
N VAL A 86 6.95 -2.91 7.40
CA VAL A 86 5.95 -3.76 6.73
C VAL A 86 5.94 -5.16 7.37
N GLU A 87 4.82 -5.50 8.00
CA GLU A 87 4.68 -6.77 8.71
C GLU A 87 4.63 -7.99 7.77
N ALA A 88 5.11 -9.13 8.28
CA ALA A 88 5.15 -10.42 7.59
C ALA A 88 5.93 -10.43 6.24
N TRP A 89 6.64 -9.35 5.92
CA TRP A 89 7.43 -9.26 4.70
C TRP A 89 8.68 -10.15 4.78
N THR A 90 8.92 -10.90 3.71
CA THR A 90 10.14 -11.68 3.48
C THR A 90 10.70 -11.35 2.10
N PRO A 91 12.02 -11.52 1.88
CA PRO A 91 12.62 -11.33 0.56
C PRO A 91 11.87 -12.13 -0.52
N GLY A 92 11.60 -11.47 -1.64
CA GLY A 92 10.70 -12.01 -2.67
C GLY A 92 9.21 -11.68 -2.47
N ASN A 93 8.81 -10.88 -1.47
CA ASN A 93 7.43 -10.42 -1.37
C ASN A 93 7.24 -9.07 -2.08
N VAL A 94 6.05 -8.87 -2.62
CA VAL A 94 5.52 -7.60 -3.11
C VAL A 94 4.65 -6.98 -2.02
N THR A 95 4.71 -5.65 -1.89
CA THR A 95 3.82 -4.91 -0.99
C THR A 95 2.81 -4.11 -1.81
N ILE A 96 1.51 -4.27 -1.52
CA ILE A 96 0.44 -3.47 -2.12
C ILE A 96 -0.08 -2.52 -1.06
N TYR A 97 -0.06 -1.23 -1.34
CA TYR A 97 -0.67 -0.21 -0.51
C TYR A 97 -2.02 0.20 -1.10
N VAL A 98 -3.07 0.13 -0.27
CA VAL A 98 -4.39 0.66 -0.58
C VAL A 98 -4.66 1.82 0.35
N VAL A 99 -4.93 2.99 -0.22
CA VAL A 99 -5.19 4.23 0.52
C VAL A 99 -6.65 4.62 0.34
N GLU A 100 -7.32 4.84 1.47
CA GLU A 100 -8.69 5.35 1.53
C GLU A 100 -8.71 6.68 2.30
N ASP A 101 -9.32 7.72 1.73
CA ASP A 101 -9.63 8.97 2.43
C ASP A 101 -10.86 8.73 3.30
N LEU A 102 -10.73 8.87 4.63
CA LEU A 102 -11.78 8.66 5.62
C LEU A 102 -12.61 9.92 5.94
N GLY A 103 -12.57 10.93 5.08
CA GLY A 103 -13.53 12.04 5.09
C GLY A 103 -14.97 11.55 4.86
N ASP A 104 -15.83 12.42 4.36
CA ASP A 104 -17.29 12.15 4.31
C ASP A 104 -17.66 10.86 3.53
N ASP A 105 -16.89 10.49 2.51
CA ASP A 105 -17.23 9.42 1.56
C ASP A 105 -16.41 8.13 1.67
N GLN A 106 -15.41 8.06 2.58
CA GLN A 106 -14.55 6.87 2.80
C GLN A 106 -14.01 6.24 1.49
N ARG A 107 -13.51 7.08 0.59
CA ARG A 107 -13.21 6.69 -0.80
C ARG A 107 -11.82 6.12 -0.94
N HIS A 108 -11.66 5.08 -1.74
CA HIS A 108 -10.36 4.70 -2.29
C HIS A 108 -9.79 5.86 -3.12
N VAL A 109 -8.56 6.25 -2.81
CA VAL A 109 -7.88 7.37 -3.48
C VAL A 109 -6.60 6.93 -4.17
N HIS A 110 -6.00 5.83 -3.76
CA HIS A 110 -4.75 5.38 -4.36
C HIS A 110 -4.48 3.90 -4.12
N THR A 111 -3.84 3.28 -5.11
CA THR A 111 -3.19 1.98 -4.95
C THR A 111 -1.77 2.07 -5.48
N ASP A 112 -0.80 1.68 -4.66
CA ASP A 112 0.60 1.61 -5.03
C ASP A 112 1.11 0.16 -4.89
N ILE A 113 1.94 -0.28 -5.81
CA ILE A 113 2.51 -1.62 -5.84
C ILE A 113 4.03 -1.48 -5.76
N ARG A 114 4.63 -1.96 -4.67
CA ARG A 114 6.09 -2.01 -4.49
C ARG A 114 6.58 -3.42 -4.77
N THR A 115 7.23 -3.56 -5.92
CA THR A 115 7.80 -4.84 -6.40
C THR A 115 9.28 -5.00 -6.06
N CYS A 116 9.85 -4.16 -5.20
CA CYS A 116 11.20 -4.40 -4.69
C CYS A 116 11.18 -5.75 -3.94
N THR A 117 12.02 -6.69 -4.35
CA THR A 117 12.11 -8.02 -3.71
C THR A 117 13.37 -8.19 -2.85
N GLU A 118 14.27 -7.20 -2.90
CA GLU A 118 15.55 -7.16 -2.18
C GLU A 118 15.39 -6.61 -0.74
N ARG A 119 16.41 -6.69 0.11
CA ARG A 119 16.32 -6.24 1.51
C ARG A 119 16.49 -4.72 1.64
N GLU A 120 16.36 -4.19 2.88
CA GLU A 120 16.72 -2.80 3.23
C GLU A 120 15.98 -1.73 2.42
N GLN A 121 14.71 -1.98 2.13
CA GLN A 121 13.87 -1.07 1.37
C GLN A 121 13.33 0.06 2.26
N GLU A 122 13.20 1.24 1.68
CA GLU A 122 12.49 2.38 2.28
C GLU A 122 11.30 2.72 1.39
N HIS A 123 10.10 2.70 1.96
CA HIS A 123 8.84 3.05 1.30
C HIS A 123 8.30 4.34 1.90
N GLU A 124 7.89 5.24 1.02
CA GLU A 124 7.34 6.53 1.43
C GLU A 124 6.02 6.77 0.71
N LEU A 125 4.99 7.11 1.48
CA LEU A 125 3.69 7.54 1.00
C LEU A 125 3.43 8.96 1.50
N ARG A 126 3.17 9.89 0.56
CA ARG A 126 2.74 11.26 0.82
C ARG A 126 1.29 11.41 0.41
N LEU A 127 0.42 11.64 1.37
CA LEU A 127 -1.02 11.80 1.16
C LEU A 127 -1.31 13.30 1.07
N GLU A 128 -1.79 13.76 -0.08
CA GLU A 128 -2.06 15.15 -0.39
C GLU A 128 -3.54 15.32 -0.77
N SER A 129 -4.09 16.53 -0.62
CA SER A 129 -5.52 16.76 -0.88
C SER A 129 -5.93 16.53 -2.35
N ASP A 130 -4.99 16.66 -3.29
CA ASP A 130 -5.19 16.44 -4.73
C ASP A 130 -4.67 15.09 -5.24
N GLY A 131 -4.16 14.23 -4.36
CA GLY A 131 -3.72 12.89 -4.73
C GLY A 131 -2.80 12.23 -3.72
N THR A 132 -2.28 11.06 -4.08
CA THR A 132 -1.25 10.40 -3.29
C THR A 132 0.01 10.32 -4.13
N GLY A 133 1.08 10.92 -3.63
CA GLY A 133 2.44 10.74 -4.13
C GLY A 133 3.13 9.64 -3.32
N GLY A 134 4.12 8.99 -3.91
CA GLY A 134 4.92 8.01 -3.19
C GLY A 134 6.30 7.90 -3.81
N SER A 135 7.29 7.69 -2.96
CA SER A 135 8.64 7.34 -3.39
C SER A 135 9.04 6.01 -2.77
N TYR A 136 10.05 5.37 -3.35
CA TYR A 136 10.65 4.19 -2.75
C TYR A 136 12.11 4.11 -3.14
N THR A 137 12.90 3.60 -2.21
CA THR A 137 14.28 3.20 -2.46
C THR A 137 14.31 1.67 -2.30
N CYS A 138 14.47 0.95 -3.41
CA CYS A 138 14.98 -0.41 -3.29
C CYS A 138 16.46 -0.29 -2.92
N ALA A 139 16.96 -1.03 -1.92
CA ALA A 139 18.38 -1.02 -1.63
C ALA A 139 19.17 -1.36 -2.89
N SER A 140 19.90 -0.38 -3.44
CA SER A 140 21.00 -0.69 -4.34
C SER A 140 22.09 -1.29 -3.47
N SER A 141 22.39 -2.58 -3.66
CA SER A 141 23.66 -3.12 -3.19
C SER A 141 24.76 -2.11 -3.53
N LEU A 142 25.58 -1.72 -2.55
CA LEU A 142 26.80 -0.94 -2.73
C LEU A 142 27.84 -1.74 -3.55
N ASP A 143 27.49 -2.19 -4.76
CA ASP A 143 28.35 -2.96 -5.67
C ASP A 143 29.33 -2.06 -6.46
N TRP A 144 29.35 -0.74 -6.19
CA TRP A 144 30.22 0.21 -6.86
C TRP A 144 31.42 0.70 -6.03
N LEU A 145 31.54 0.29 -4.76
CA LEU A 145 32.69 0.66 -3.90
C LEU A 145 33.76 -0.44 -3.76
N LEU A 146 33.60 -1.59 -4.43
CA LEU A 146 34.60 -2.65 -4.49
C LEU A 146 34.79 -3.16 -5.93
N ARG A 147 35.41 -2.34 -6.78
CA ARG A 147 36.13 -2.86 -7.95
C ARG A 147 37.39 -2.06 -8.24
#